data_AF-A0A941EVE2-F1
#
_entry.id   AF-A0A941EVE2-F1
#
_cell.length_a   1.000
_cell.length_b   1.000
_cell.length_c   1.000
_cell.angle_alpha   90.00
_cell.angle_beta   90.00
_cell.angle_gamma   90.00
#
_symmetry.space_group_name_H-M   'P 1'
#
loop_
_entity.id
_entity.type
_entity.pdbx_description
1 polymer ?
#
loop_
_entity_poly.entity_id
_entity_poly.type
_entity_poly.pdbx_seq_one_letter_code
_entity_poly.pdbx_strand_id
1 'polypeptide(L)'
;MTRLSEDVRASLRFFAFYLANGTLDMDLLENIDYRPALMQYGSTLEMVFTIYTNVLEIDEAGQAVNAGEAQDRAAQWIRHYCDPSYQVDPPFEPWETKLAGP
;
A
#
# COMPACT_ATOMS: atom_id res chain seq x y z
N MET A 1 -7.45 -26.57 1.94
CA MET A 1 -7.02 -25.23 1.47
C MET A 1 -7.37 -24.23 2.55
N THR A 2 -6.37 -23.55 3.11
CA THR A 2 -6.59 -22.47 4.08
C THR A 2 -6.97 -21.21 3.30
N ARG A 3 -8.02 -20.51 3.72
CA ARG A 3 -8.41 -19.21 3.18
C ARG A 3 -7.76 -18.12 4.06
N LEU A 4 -7.56 -16.92 3.51
CA LEU A 4 -7.21 -15.76 4.32
C LEU A 4 -8.27 -15.54 5.41
N SER A 5 -7.83 -15.08 6.58
CA SER A 5 -8.73 -14.73 7.68
C SER A 5 -9.72 -13.64 7.27
N GLU A 6 -10.80 -13.48 8.03
CA GLU A 6 -11.71 -12.36 7.81
C GLU A 6 -11.01 -11.01 7.97
N ASP A 7 -10.13 -10.90 8.95
CA ASP A 7 -9.42 -9.66 9.26
C ASP A 7 -8.46 -9.24 8.14
N VAL A 8 -7.65 -10.18 7.62
CA VAL A 8 -6.76 -9.90 6.48
C VAL A 8 -7.55 -9.53 5.22
N ARG A 9 -8.69 -10.19 4.98
CA ARG A 9 -9.57 -9.83 3.86
C ARG A 9 -10.20 -8.45 4.05
N ALA A 10 -10.59 -8.09 5.28
CA ALA A 10 -11.13 -6.78 5.59
C ALA A 10 -10.07 -5.68 5.41
N SER A 11 -8.85 -5.93 5.87
CA SER A 11 -7.67 -5.10 5.69
C SER A 11 -7.40 -4.78 4.21
N LEU A 12 -7.26 -5.81 3.36
CA LEU A 12 -7.10 -5.63 1.90
C LEU A 12 -8.26 -4.85 1.26
N ARG A 13 -9.50 -5.16 1.66
CA ARG A 13 -10.69 -4.49 1.12
C ARG A 13 -10.71 -3.01 1.50
N PHE A 14 -10.39 -2.66 2.74
CA PHE A 14 -10.34 -1.27 3.18
C PHE A 14 -9.20 -0.49 2.53
N PHE A 15 -8.02 -1.10 2.40
CA PHE A 15 -6.91 -0.51 1.65
C PHE A 15 -7.32 -0.17 0.21
N ALA A 16 -7.88 -1.13 -0.52
CA ALA A 16 -8.36 -0.91 -1.88
C ALA A 16 -9.47 0.16 -1.95
N PHE A 17 -10.36 0.19 -0.96
CA PHE A 17 -11.43 1.19 -0.87
C PHE A 17 -10.87 2.62 -0.73
N TYR A 18 -9.93 2.85 0.20
CA TYR A 18 -9.33 4.17 0.38
C TYR A 18 -8.47 4.57 -0.82
N LEU A 19 -7.70 3.63 -1.37
CA LEU A 19 -6.88 3.84 -2.56
C LEU A 19 -7.75 4.33 -3.74
N ALA A 20 -8.81 3.61 -4.07
CA ALA A 20 -9.69 3.94 -5.20
C ALA A 20 -10.48 5.25 -4.98
N ASN A 21 -10.86 5.56 -3.74
CA ASN A 21 -11.56 6.80 -3.43
C ASN A 21 -10.67 8.05 -3.49
N GLY A 22 -9.33 7.89 -3.49
CA GLY A 22 -8.42 9.03 -3.38
C GLY A 22 -8.31 9.54 -1.93
N THR A 23 -8.55 8.66 -0.96
CA THR A 23 -8.58 9.00 0.47
C THR A 23 -7.61 8.15 1.29
N LEU A 24 -6.60 7.58 0.63
CA LEU A 24 -5.51 6.89 1.32
C LEU A 24 -4.66 7.94 2.02
N ASP A 25 -4.37 7.73 3.30
CA ASP A 25 -3.45 8.56 4.09
C ASP A 25 -3.55 10.08 3.80
N MET A 26 -4.62 10.70 4.32
CA MET A 26 -4.92 12.10 4.03
C MET A 26 -3.85 13.06 4.58
N ASP A 27 -3.14 12.69 5.64
CA ASP A 27 -2.05 13.51 6.18
C ASP A 27 -0.92 13.66 5.16
N LEU A 28 -0.67 12.62 4.34
CA LEU A 28 0.38 12.62 3.34
C LEU A 28 -0.08 13.00 1.92
N LEU A 29 -1.33 12.67 1.56
CA LEU A 29 -1.83 12.69 0.18
C LEU A 29 -2.99 13.67 -0.08
N GLU A 30 -3.47 14.47 0.89
CA GLU A 30 -4.70 15.29 0.72
C GLU A 30 -4.76 16.16 -0.54
N ASN A 31 -3.60 16.67 -1.02
CA ASN A 31 -3.51 17.59 -2.14
C ASN A 31 -2.97 16.94 -3.43
N ILE A 32 -2.97 15.60 -3.50
CA ILE A 32 -2.44 14.83 -4.62
C ILE A 32 -3.53 13.96 -5.21
N ASP A 33 -3.99 14.29 -6.42
CA ASP A 33 -4.84 13.38 -7.18
C ASP A 33 -3.98 12.30 -7.85
N TYR A 34 -3.65 11.25 -7.09
CA TYR A 34 -2.79 10.16 -7.53
C TYR A 34 -3.51 9.12 -8.39
N ARG A 35 -4.85 9.12 -8.44
CA ARG A 35 -5.63 8.07 -9.11
C ARG A 35 -5.32 7.95 -10.62
N PRO A 36 -5.16 9.05 -11.39
CA PRO A 36 -4.74 8.95 -12.79
C PRO A 36 -3.39 8.24 -12.95
N ALA A 37 -2.43 8.50 -12.06
CA ALA A 37 -1.11 7.85 -12.08
C ALA A 37 -1.20 6.34 -11.80
N LEU A 38 -2.09 5.93 -10.90
CA LEU A 38 -2.31 4.50 -10.59
C LEU A 38 -3.07 3.75 -11.69
N MET A 39 -3.90 4.44 -12.47
CA MET A 39 -4.75 3.83 -13.49
C MET A 39 -4.17 3.92 -14.90
N GLN A 40 -3.11 4.72 -15.10
CA GLN A 40 -2.45 4.84 -16.39
C GLN A 40 -1.73 3.54 -16.80
N TYR A 41 -1.03 2.91 -15.86
CA TYR A 41 -0.28 1.67 -16.08
C TYR A 41 -0.49 0.70 -14.93
N GLY A 42 -0.67 -0.59 -15.22
CA GLY A 42 -0.87 -1.62 -14.19
C GLY A 42 0.32 -1.77 -13.23
N SER A 43 1.53 -1.38 -13.64
CA SER A 43 2.75 -1.49 -12.82
C SER A 43 2.75 -0.59 -11.59
N THR A 44 2.11 0.59 -11.64
CA THR A 44 2.03 1.48 -10.48
C THR A 44 1.08 0.90 -9.44
N LEU A 45 -0.08 0.39 -9.88
CA LEU A 45 -1.00 -0.31 -9.01
C LEU A 45 -0.38 -1.60 -8.42
N GLU A 46 0.35 -2.36 -9.23
CA GLU A 46 1.10 -3.55 -8.79
C GLU A 46 2.08 -3.21 -7.67
N MET A 47 2.86 -2.13 -7.81
CA MET A 47 3.83 -1.73 -6.78
C MET A 47 3.15 -1.29 -5.48
N VAL A 48 2.05 -0.54 -5.56
CA VAL A 48 1.26 -0.11 -4.39
C VAL A 48 0.73 -1.31 -3.61
N PHE A 49 0.17 -2.31 -4.31
CA PHE A 49 -0.25 -3.55 -3.66
C PHE A 49 0.93 -4.36 -3.12
N THR A 50 2.04 -4.41 -3.86
CA THR A 50 3.26 -5.10 -3.43
C THR A 50 3.74 -4.57 -2.09
N ILE A 51 3.90 -3.26 -1.96
CA ILE A 51 4.37 -2.62 -0.71
C ILE A 51 3.40 -2.92 0.42
N TYR A 52 2.09 -2.71 0.20
CA TYR A 52 1.09 -3.00 1.23
C TYR A 52 1.16 -4.45 1.71
N THR A 53 1.20 -5.42 0.79
CA THR A 53 1.21 -6.84 1.16
C THR A 53 2.53 -7.34 1.70
N ASN A 54 3.65 -6.71 1.32
CA ASN A 54 4.96 -7.07 1.85
C ASN A 54 5.13 -6.55 3.28
N VAL A 55 4.67 -5.32 3.56
CA VAL A 55 4.76 -4.70 4.89
C VAL A 55 3.70 -5.24 5.86
N LEU A 56 2.54 -5.70 5.36
CA LEU A 56 1.48 -6.22 6.21
C LEU A 56 1.92 -7.46 6.99
N GLU A 57 1.97 -7.33 8.31
CA GLU A 57 2.25 -8.38 9.27
C GLU A 57 0.95 -9.07 9.69
N ILE A 58 1.01 -10.40 9.75
CA ILE A 58 -0.08 -11.26 10.18
C ILE A 58 0.40 -12.06 11.39
N ASP A 59 -0.34 -11.98 12.51
CA ASP A 59 -0.01 -12.71 13.73
C ASP A 59 -0.39 -14.21 13.66
N GLU A 60 -0.07 -14.95 14.72
CA GLU A 60 -0.39 -16.38 14.82
C GLU A 60 -1.91 -16.68 14.81
N ALA A 61 -2.74 -15.70 15.18
CA ALA A 61 -4.20 -15.79 15.12
C ALA A 61 -4.76 -15.39 13.74
N GLY A 62 -3.89 -15.06 12.78
CA GLY A 62 -4.26 -14.64 11.44
C GLY A 62 -4.81 -13.21 11.38
N GLN A 63 -4.50 -12.35 12.34
CA GLN A 63 -4.92 -10.93 12.36
C GLN A 63 -3.85 -10.04 11.75
N ALA A 64 -4.26 -9.02 11.01
CA ALA A 64 -3.39 -7.96 10.50
C ALA A 64 -3.06 -6.98 11.64
N VAL A 65 -1.79 -6.92 12.05
CA VAL A 65 -1.39 -6.18 13.26
C VAL A 65 -0.80 -4.78 12.99
N ASN A 66 -0.40 -4.50 11.76
CA ASN A 66 0.26 -3.24 11.37
C ASN A 66 -0.33 -2.60 10.10
N ALA A 67 -1.62 -2.82 9.81
CA ALA A 67 -2.24 -2.36 8.56
C ALA A 67 -2.09 -0.84 8.31
N GLY A 68 -2.04 -0.03 9.38
CA GLY A 68 -1.76 1.40 9.27
C GLY A 68 -0.36 1.71 8.75
N GLU A 69 0.67 1.03 9.25
CA GLU A 69 2.04 1.15 8.77
C GLU A 69 2.15 0.72 7.30
N ALA A 70 1.56 -0.43 6.95
CA ALA A 70 1.53 -0.91 5.57
C ALA A 70 0.84 0.09 4.62
N GLN A 71 -0.20 0.77 5.10
CA GLN A 71 -0.89 1.83 4.37
C GLN A 71 -0.01 3.07 4.18
N ASP A 72 0.64 3.54 5.24
CA ASP A 72 1.54 4.70 5.19
C ASP A 72 2.70 4.43 4.22
N ARG A 73 3.36 3.27 4.30
CA ARG A 73 4.45 2.90 3.38
C ARG A 73 4.00 2.91 1.91
N ALA A 74 2.80 2.40 1.61
CA ALA A 74 2.23 2.50 0.27
C ALA A 74 1.94 3.96 -0.13
N ALA A 75 1.43 4.78 0.78
CA ALA A 75 1.17 6.20 0.55
C ALA A 75 2.46 7.00 0.31
N GLN A 76 3.54 6.72 1.03
CA GLN A 76 4.86 7.32 0.82
C GLN A 76 5.40 7.02 -0.57
N TRP A 77 5.18 5.81 -1.08
CA TRP A 77 5.56 5.46 -2.46
C TRP A 77 4.75 6.25 -3.48
N ILE A 78 3.43 6.33 -3.28
CA ILE A 78 2.53 7.13 -4.14
C ILE A 78 2.97 8.59 -4.14
N ARG A 79 3.26 9.15 -2.96
CA ARG A 79 3.70 10.52 -2.79
C ARG A 79 4.99 10.77 -3.58
N HIS A 80 6.00 9.91 -3.42
CA HIS A 80 7.26 10.01 -4.13
C HIS A 80 7.09 9.89 -5.65
N TYR A 81 6.19 9.01 -6.10
CA TYR A 81 5.89 8.83 -7.53
C TYR A 81 5.25 10.09 -8.14
N CYS A 82 4.32 10.73 -7.44
CA CYS A 82 3.63 11.94 -7.91
C CYS A 82 4.47 13.21 -7.74
N ASP A 83 5.33 13.26 -6.72
CA ASP A 83 6.18 14.39 -6.35
C ASP A 83 7.61 13.89 -6.10
N PRO A 84 8.50 13.91 -7.11
CA PRO A 84 9.87 13.45 -6.98
C PRO A 84 10.73 14.25 -5.98
N SER A 85 10.24 15.39 -5.50
CA SER A 85 10.93 16.17 -4.47
C SER A 85 10.68 15.62 -3.06
N TYR A 86 9.62 14.83 -2.88
CA TYR A 86 9.35 14.15 -1.62
C TYR A 86 10.39 13.06 -1.36
N GLN A 87 10.99 13.09 -0.16
CA GLN A 87 11.94 12.09 0.30
C GLN A 87 11.24 11.12 1.25
N VAL A 88 11.32 9.84 0.92
CA VAL A 88 10.82 8.76 1.77
C VAL A 88 11.84 8.52 2.88
N ASP A 89 11.41 8.65 4.14
CA ASP A 89 12.23 8.43 5.33
C ASP A 89 11.46 7.59 6.36
N PRO A 90 11.94 6.40 6.75
CA PRO A 90 13.15 5.74 6.25
C PRO A 90 13.01 5.32 4.77
N PRO A 91 14.11 5.25 3.99
CA PRO A 91 14.07 4.73 2.63
C PRO A 91 13.42 3.34 2.56
N PHE A 92 12.85 2.99 1.41
CA PHE A 92 12.31 1.65 1.21
C PHE A 92 13.43 0.60 1.31
N GLU A 93 13.20 -0.40 2.14
CA GLU A 93 14.00 -1.61 2.14
C GLU A 93 13.73 -2.40 0.85
N PRO A 94 14.73 -3.10 0.28
CA PRO A 94 14.57 -3.81 -0.99
C PRO A 94 13.44 -4.84 -1.00
N TRP A 95 13.09 -5.40 0.17
CA TRP A 95 12.03 -6.38 0.30
C TRP A 95 10.64 -5.74 0.26
N GLU A 96 10.47 -4.48 0.66
CA GLU A 96 9.18 -3.79 0.62
C GLU A 96 8.69 -3.65 -0.83
N THR A 97 9.60 -3.36 -1.75
CA THR A 97 9.28 -3.14 -3.18
C THR A 97 9.48 -4.38 -4.06
N LYS A 98 9.76 -5.55 -3.47
CA LYS A 98 10.06 -6.77 -4.23
C LYS A 98 8.75 -7.41 -4.73
N LEU A 99 8.58 -7.46 -6.05
CA LEU A 99 7.47 -8.16 -6.69
C LEU A 99 7.54 -9.67 -6.41
N ALA A 100 6.39 -10.27 -6.12
CA ALA A 100 6.27 -11.73 -6.04
C ALA A 100 6.37 -12.36 -7.45
N GLY A 101 7.02 -13.51 -7.54
CA GLY A 101 7.08 -14.27 -8.79
C GLY A 101 5.74 -14.96 -9.12
N PRO A 102 5.49 -15.29 -10.40
CA PRO A 102 4.34 -16.10 -10.82
C PRO A 102 4.45 -17.57 -10.39
#